data_AF-A0A8J3XGN6-F1
#
_entry.id   AF-A0A8J3XGN6-F1
#
_cell.length_a   1.000
_cell.length_b   1.000
_cell.length_c   1.000
_cell.angle_alpha   90.00
_cell.angle_beta   90.00
_cell.angle_gamma   90.00
#
_symmetry.space_group_name_H-M   'P 1'
#
loop_
_entity.id
_entity.type
_entity.pdbx_description
1 polymer ?
#
loop_
_entity_poly.entity_id
_entity_poly.type
_entity_poly.pdbx_seq_one_letter_code
_entity_poly.pdbx_strand_id
1 'polypeptide(L)' 'MNAANGDNGFLYELEIEVEEEVTLVETSRSEEAAELPVTEWLFDPADADREEMGLRGLLGAVEALEGDHRPEEPRA' A
#
# COMPACT_ATOMS: atom_id res chain seq x y z
N MET A 1 19.51 -15.57 17.26
CA MET A 1 18.57 -15.04 16.26
C MET A 1 17.46 -14.32 17.01
N ASN A 2 17.49 -12.98 16.99
CA ASN A 2 16.40 -12.13 17.50
C ASN A 2 15.56 -11.73 16.28
N ALA A 3 14.70 -12.64 15.80
CA ALA A 3 13.90 -12.44 14.59
C ALA A 3 12.87 -11.30 14.78
N ALA A 4 12.26 -11.21 15.97
CA ALA A 4 11.17 -10.27 16.26
C ALA A 4 11.50 -8.77 16.08
N ASN A 5 12.77 -8.35 16.22
CA ASN A 5 13.16 -6.96 15.98
C ASN A 5 13.53 -6.68 14.51
N GLY A 6 13.91 -7.71 13.74
CA GLY A 6 14.22 -7.57 12.32
C GLY A 6 12.95 -7.54 11.47
N ASP A 7 11.98 -8.38 11.82
CA ASP A 7 10.70 -8.49 11.10
C ASP A 7 9.88 -7.20 11.23
N ASN A 8 9.86 -6.56 12.41
CA ASN A 8 9.21 -5.25 12.60
C ASN A 8 9.88 -4.11 11.82
N GLY A 9 11.21 -4.12 11.68
CA GLY A 9 11.90 -3.11 10.88
C GLY A 9 11.58 -3.25 9.39
N PHE A 10 11.50 -4.50 8.91
CA PHE A 10 11.09 -4.79 7.54
C PHE A 10 9.65 -4.38 7.25
N LEU A 11 8.72 -4.66 8.18
CA LEU A 11 7.31 -4.28 8.00
C LEU A 11 7.14 -2.76 7.96
N TYR A 12 7.89 -2.01 8.78
CA TYR A 12 7.84 -0.55 8.79
C TYR A 12 8.41 0.06 7.50
N GLU A 13 9.53 -0.49 7.00
CA GLU A 13 10.07 -0.09 5.69
C GLU A 13 9.08 -0.40 4.56
N LEU A 14 8.43 -1.57 4.60
CA LEU A 14 7.43 -1.97 3.62
C LEU A 14 6.16 -1.09 3.69
N GLU A 15 5.72 -0.69 4.88
CA GLU A 15 4.61 0.24 5.06
C GLU A 15 4.88 1.56 4.33
N ILE A 16 6.07 2.15 4.53
CA ILE A 16 6.50 3.38 3.86
C ILE A 16 6.50 3.22 2.34
N GLU A 17 7.09 2.14 1.83
CA GLU A 17 7.14 1.89 0.38
C GLU A 17 5.73 1.75 -0.22
N VAL A 18 4.83 1.05 0.47
CA VAL A 18 3.44 0.89 0.00
C VAL A 18 2.68 2.21 0.06
N GLU A 19 2.88 3.05 1.08
CA GLU A 19 2.28 4.39 1.14
C GLU A 19 2.73 5.30 -0.01
N GLU A 20 4.02 5.25 -0.38
CA GLU A 20 4.56 5.97 -1.53
C GLU A 20 3.92 5.52 -2.85
N GLU A 21 3.78 4.21 -3.05
CA GLU A 21 3.14 3.64 -4.24
C GLU A 21 1.64 3.94 -4.30
N VAL A 22 0.91 3.88 -3.17
CA VAL A 22 -0.50 4.31 -3.11
C VAL A 22 -0.62 5.77 -3.54
N THR A 23 0.25 6.64 -3.02
CA THR A 23 0.25 8.06 -3.39
C THR A 23 0.52 8.24 -4.88
N LEU A 24 1.45 7.46 -5.45
CA LEU A 24 1.76 7.53 -6.87
C LEU A 24 0.55 7.14 -7.74
N VAL A 25 -0.11 6.02 -7.43
CA VAL A 25 -1.29 5.56 -8.17
C VAL A 25 -2.45 6.54 -8.01
N GLU A 26 -2.72 7.06 -6.81
CA GLU A 26 -3.78 8.06 -6.59
C GLU A 26 -3.51 9.34 -7.39
N THR A 27 -2.26 9.79 -7.45
CA THR A 27 -1.89 10.99 -8.23
C THR A 27 -1.92 10.77 -9.74
N SER A 28 -1.94 9.52 -10.21
CA SER A 28 -2.10 9.18 -11.63
C SER A 28 -3.49 9.52 -12.17
N ARG A 29 -4.50 9.62 -11.29
CA ARG A 29 -5.90 9.94 -11.61
C ARG A 29 -6.46 9.05 -12.71
N SER A 30 -6.52 7.75 -12.45
CA SER A 30 -7.12 6.75 -13.34
C SER A 30 -8.53 7.15 -13.80
N GLU A 31 -9.35 7.74 -12.92
CA GLU A 31 -10.68 8.24 -13.25
C GLU A 31 -10.66 9.27 -14.41
N GLU A 32 -9.72 10.23 -14.39
CA GLU A 32 -9.57 11.21 -15.46
C GLU A 32 -9.06 10.54 -16.75
N ALA A 33 -8.16 9.56 -16.63
CA ALA A 33 -7.68 8.79 -17.77
C ALA A 33 -8.80 7.96 -18.42
N ALA A 34 -9.74 7.41 -17.63
CA ALA A 34 -10.89 6.64 -18.12
C ALA A 34 -11.88 7.47 -18.97
N GLU A 35 -11.91 8.79 -18.79
CA GLU A 35 -12.73 9.69 -19.59
C GLU A 35 -12.12 9.99 -20.98
N LEU A 36 -10.84 9.71 -21.17
CA LEU A 36 -10.15 9.91 -22.45
C LEU A 36 -10.47 8.80 -23.45
N PRO A 37 -10.34 9.06 -24.76
CA PRO A 37 -10.34 8.00 -25.76
C PRO A 37 -9.22 7.01 -25.49
N VAL A 38 -9.48 5.71 -25.69
CA VAL A 38 -8.50 4.63 -25.47
C VAL A 38 -7.17 4.86 -26.21
N THR A 39 -7.20 5.52 -27.36
CA THR A 39 -6.00 5.87 -28.14
C THR A 39 -5.10 6.92 -27.48
N GLU A 40 -5.61 7.63 -26.48
CA GLU A 40 -4.93 8.70 -25.74
C GLU A 40 -4.51 8.27 -24.33
N TRP A 41 -4.85 7.03 -23.93
CA TRP A 41 -4.47 6.48 -22.64
C TRP A 41 -2.95 6.30 -22.54
N LEU A 42 -2.36 6.82 -21.46
CA LEU A 42 -0.95 6.57 -21.12
C LEU A 42 -0.76 5.22 -20.41
N PHE A 43 -1.81 4.73 -19.76
CA PHE A 43 -1.92 3.46 -19.04
C PHE A 43 -3.39 3.00 -19.08
N ASP A 44 -3.66 1.72 -18.79
CA ASP A 44 -5.04 1.23 -18.67
C ASP A 44 -5.61 1.68 -17.30
N PRO A 45 -6.68 2.52 -17.28
CA PRO A 45 -7.29 2.96 -16.04
C PRO A 45 -7.75 1.82 -15.13
N ALA A 46 -8.22 0.70 -15.70
CA ALA A 46 -8.68 -0.44 -14.93
C ALA A 46 -7.54 -1.22 -14.26
N ASP A 47 -6.33 -1.16 -14.82
CA ASP A 47 -5.14 -1.73 -14.19
C ASP A 47 -4.67 -0.85 -13.03
N ALA A 48 -4.68 0.48 -13.20
CA ALA A 48 -4.37 1.43 -12.13
C ALA A 48 -5.35 1.31 -10.94
N ASP A 49 -6.66 1.22 -11.20
CA ASP A 49 -7.66 1.00 -10.14
C ASP A 49 -7.42 -0.32 -9.38
N ARG A 50 -7.02 -1.37 -10.11
CA ARG A 50 -6.73 -2.67 -9.50
C ARG A 50 -5.48 -2.61 -8.64
N GLU A 51 -4.45 -1.92 -9.11
CA GLU A 51 -3.21 -1.71 -8.36
C GLU A 51 -3.49 -0.93 -7.07
N GLU A 52 -4.25 0.16 -7.13
CA GLU A 52 -4.68 0.95 -5.98
C GLU A 52 -5.40 0.08 -4.93
N MET A 53 -6.37 -0.74 -5.36
CA MET A 53 -7.08 -1.66 -4.46
C MET A 53 -6.13 -2.71 -3.85
N GLY A 54 -5.18 -3.21 -4.64
CA GLY A 54 -4.18 -4.17 -4.18
C GLY A 54 -3.24 -3.58 -3.14
N LEU A 55 -2.74 -2.36 -3.39
CA LEU A 55 -1.84 -1.64 -2.50
C LEU A 55 -2.52 -1.27 -1.18
N ARG A 56 -3.77 -0.79 -1.20
CA ARG A 56 -4.53 -0.55 0.04
C ARG A 56 -4.79 -1.82 0.84
N GLY A 57 -5.06 -2.93 0.16
CA GLY A 57 -5.19 -4.24 0.80
C GLY A 57 -3.88 -4.70 1.44
N LEU A 58 -2.75 -4.48 0.77
CA LEU A 58 -1.42 -4.79 1.28
C LEU A 58 -1.06 -3.91 2.49
N LEU A 59 -1.32 -2.61 2.42
CA LEU A 59 -1.10 -1.67 3.52
C LEU A 59 -1.82 -2.13 4.78
N GLY A 60 -3.12 -2.45 4.68
CA GLY A 60 -3.88 -2.97 5.81
C GLY A 60 -3.38 -4.32 6.34
N ALA A 61 -2.79 -5.16 5.48
CA ALA A 61 -2.17 -6.41 5.91
C ALA A 61 -0.85 -6.17 6.66
N VAL A 62 -0.04 -5.21 6.22
CA VAL A 62 1.21 -4.80 6.88
C VAL A 62 0.91 -4.19 8.24
N GLU A 63 0.00 -3.23 8.32
CA GLU A 63 -0.46 -2.61 9.58
C GLU A 63 -0.97 -3.66 10.58
N ALA A 64 -1.72 -4.67 10.10
CA ALA A 64 -2.23 -5.75 10.94
C ALA A 64 -1.11 -6.65 11.50
N LEU A 65 -0.09 -6.96 10.68
CA LEU A 65 1.08 -7.73 11.10
C LEU A 65 1.93 -6.94 12.11
N GLU A 66 2.17 -5.65 11.88
CA GLU A 66 2.88 -4.80 12.85
C GLU A 66 2.16 -4.72 14.19
N GLY A 67 0.83 -4.64 14.17
CA GLY A 67 -0.01 -4.62 15.36
C GLY A 67 0.13 -5.88 16.21
N ASP A 68 0.20 -7.07 15.58
CA ASP A 68 0.38 -8.36 16.26
C ASP A 68 1.81 -8.52 16.85
N HIS A 69 2.80 -7.89 16.21
CA HIS A 69 4.18 -7.91 16.67
C HIS A 69 4.51 -6.90 17.78
N ARG A 70 3.60 -5.95 18.08
CA ARG A 70 3.70 -5.08 19.25
C ARG A 70 3.17 -5.84 20.47
N PRO A 71 3.99 -6.13 21.51
CA PRO A 71 3.47 -6.72 22.73
C PRO A 71 2.41 -5.77 23.31
N GLU A 72 1.20 -6.28 23.58
CA GLU A 72 0.13 -5.49 24.20
C GLU A 72 0.68 -4.80 25.46
N GLU A 73 0.90 -3.48 25.39
CA GLU A 73 1.22 -2.71 26.59
C GLU A 73 -0.02 -2.73 27.49
N PRO A 74 0.08 -3.25 28.72
CA PRO A 74 -1.06 -3.29 29.61
C PRO A 74 -1.42 -1.85 29.96
N ARG A 75 -2.64 -1.46 29.58
CA ARG A 75 -3.23 -0.17 29.93
C ARG A 75 -3.31 -0.04 31.46
N ALA A 76 -2.38 0.71 32.03
CA ALA A 76 -2.37 1.09 33.45
C ALA A 76 -3.39 2.20 33.74
#